data_AF-A0A2E9MA81-F1
#
_entry.id   AF-A0A2E9MA81-F1
#
_cell.length_a   1.000
_cell.length_b   1.000
_cell.length_c   1.000
_cell.angle_alpha   90.00
_cell.angle_beta   90.00
_cell.angle_gamma   90.00
#
_symmetry.space_group_name_H-M   'P 1'
#
loop_
_entity.id
_entity.type
_entity.pdbx_description
1 polymer ?
#
loop_
_entity_poly.entity_id
_entity_poly.type
_entity_poly.pdbx_seq_one_letter_code
_entity_poly.pdbx_strand_id
1 'polypeptide(L)' 'MTNLDASDYLRTKEVPTLAEPRKFLGIHYQCCNVYARAYIDKEGKKYVGSCPRCRKRVEVKVGKGGTNARFFNAT' A
#
# COMPACT_ATOMS: atom_id res chain seq x y z
N MET A 1 32.47 -29.57 25.66
CA MET A 1 32.14 -29.15 24.28
C MET A 1 30.70 -29.56 24.05
N THR A 2 29.76 -28.78 24.56
CA THR A 2 28.33 -29.07 24.48
C THR A 2 27.88 -28.83 23.04
N ASN A 3 27.32 -29.88 22.45
CA ASN A 3 26.77 -29.86 21.11
C ASN A 3 25.68 -28.79 21.05
N LEU A 4 25.87 -27.79 20.19
CA LEU A 4 24.81 -26.93 19.72
C LEU A 4 23.93 -27.79 18.80
N ASP A 5 22.87 -28.37 19.35
CA ASP A 5 21.88 -29.04 18.53
C ASP A 5 21.12 -27.98 17.71
N ALA A 6 20.86 -28.26 16.43
CA ALA A 6 20.27 -27.31 15.47
C ALA A 6 18.93 -26.68 15.95
N SER A 7 18.27 -27.30 16.92
CA SER A 7 17.06 -26.81 17.58
C SER A 7 17.29 -25.54 18.42
N ASP A 8 18.49 -25.36 18.99
CA ASP A 8 18.82 -24.17 19.80
C ASP A 8 19.11 -22.93 18.92
N TYR A 9 19.58 -23.15 17.68
CA TYR A 9 19.80 -22.07 16.71
C TYR A 9 18.49 -21.43 16.23
N LEU A 10 17.42 -22.22 16.08
CA LEU A 10 16.12 -21.69 15.67
C LEU A 10 15.41 -20.92 16.80
N ARG A 11 15.73 -21.21 18.07
CA ARG A 11 15.13 -20.54 19.23
C ARG A 11 15.71 -19.14 19.50
N THR A 12 16.90 -18.85 18.99
CA THR A 12 17.65 -17.60 19.23
C THR A 12 17.49 -16.56 18.11
N LYS A 13 16.86 -16.89 16.99
CA LYS A 13 16.71 -15.99 15.85
C LYS A 13 15.36 -15.26 15.91
N GLU A 14 15.37 -14.00 16.33
CA GLU A 14 14.22 -13.10 16.17
C GLU A 14 13.84 -13.06 14.68
N VAL A 15 12.63 -13.51 14.35
CA VAL A 15 12.12 -13.46 12.98
C VAL A 15 11.76 -12.01 12.68
N PRO A 16 12.43 -11.34 11.71
CA PRO A 16 12.06 -9.98 11.37
C PRO A 16 10.61 -9.97 10.90
N THR A 17 9.77 -9.21 11.59
CA THR A 17 8.37 -9.07 11.21
C THR A 17 8.30 -8.38 9.85
N LEU A 18 7.66 -9.04 8.89
CA LEU A 18 7.45 -8.48 7.55
C LEU A 18 6.76 -7.12 7.70
N ALA A 19 7.36 -6.06 7.15
CA ALA A 19 6.79 -4.73 7.19
C ALA A 19 5.34 -4.73 6.69
N GLU A 20 4.46 -3.99 7.36
CA GLU A 20 3.04 -3.94 6.96
C GLU A 20 2.90 -3.49 5.49
N PRO A 21 2.00 -4.13 4.72
CA PRO A 21 1.78 -3.75 3.33
C PRO A 21 1.25 -2.33 3.21
N ARG A 22 1.80 -1.56 2.25
CA ARG A 22 1.43 -0.16 2.05
C ARG A 22 -0.04 -0.01 1.67
N LYS A 23 -0.76 0.86 2.38
CA LYS A 23 -2.18 1.16 2.13
C LYS A 23 -2.40 1.74 0.72
N PHE A 24 -3.47 1.32 0.06
CA PHE A 24 -3.84 1.79 -1.29
C PHE A 24 -5.35 2.00 -1.46
N LEU A 25 -5.73 2.79 -2.47
CA LEU A 25 -7.08 2.89 -3.02
C LEU A 25 -7.11 2.30 -4.43
N GLY A 26 -8.22 1.68 -4.81
CA GLY A 26 -8.50 1.31 -6.19
C GLY A 26 -9.10 2.49 -6.95
N ILE A 27 -8.51 2.86 -8.07
CA ILE A 27 -8.99 3.97 -8.90
C ILE A 27 -9.31 3.43 -10.29
N HIS A 28 -10.54 3.63 -10.72
CA HIS A 28 -10.92 3.50 -12.12
C HIS A 28 -10.60 4.81 -12.85
N TYR A 29 -9.60 4.78 -13.73
CA TYR A 29 -9.24 5.92 -14.57
C TYR A 29 -10.08 5.88 -15.84
N GLN A 30 -11.15 6.68 -15.89
CA GLN A 30 -12.09 6.68 -17.01
C GLN A 30 -11.43 7.16 -18.31
N CYS A 31 -10.41 8.01 -18.23
CA CYS A 31 -9.65 8.48 -19.39
C CYS A 31 -9.06 7.36 -20.25
N CYS A 32 -8.81 6.16 -19.70
CA CYS A 32 -8.31 5.01 -20.44
C CYS A 32 -9.06 3.71 -20.09
N ASN A 33 -10.20 3.81 -19.40
CA ASN A 33 -11.00 2.68 -18.91
C ASN A 33 -10.15 1.59 -18.22
N VAL A 34 -9.30 2.00 -17.27
CA VAL A 34 -8.35 1.10 -16.59
C VAL A 34 -8.40 1.26 -15.08
N TYR A 35 -8.34 0.14 -14.36
CA TYR A 35 -8.19 0.14 -12.91
C TYR A 35 -6.71 0.08 -12.52
N ALA A 36 -6.30 0.94 -11.59
CA ALA A 36 -4.97 0.88 -10.97
C ALA A 36 -5.01 1.38 -9.52
N ARG A 37 -3.91 1.20 -8.79
CA ARG A 37 -3.79 1.57 -7.38
C ARG A 37 -3.26 2.99 -7.22
N ALA A 38 -3.79 3.72 -6.24
CA ALA A 38 -3.20 4.92 -5.67
C ALA A 38 -2.69 4.58 -4.25
N TYR A 39 -1.45 4.91 -3.93
CA TYR A 39 -0.85 4.56 -2.63
C TYR A 39 -0.81 5.76 -1.70
N ILE A 40 -0.94 5.50 -0.40
CA ILE A 40 -0.82 6.55 0.61
C ILE A 40 0.59 7.16 0.59
N ASP A 41 0.69 8.47 0.70
CA ASP A 41 1.97 9.17 0.83
C ASP A 41 2.65 8.87 2.18
N LYS A 42 3.90 9.33 2.33
CA LYS A 42 4.67 9.09 3.56
C LYS A 42 4.07 9.80 4.77
N GLU A 43 3.40 10.93 4.56
CA GLU A 43 2.77 11.72 5.63
C GLU A 43 1.39 11.19 6.05
N GLY A 44 0.81 10.26 5.30
CA GLY A 44 -0.52 9.73 5.57
C GLY A 44 -1.67 10.68 5.23
N LYS A 45 -1.40 11.77 4.48
CA LYS A 45 -2.36 12.85 4.22
C LYS A 45 -3.11 12.70 2.90
N LYS A 46 -2.57 11.91 1.97
CA LYS A 46 -3.22 11.68 0.68
C LYS A 46 -2.81 10.36 0.03
N TYR A 47 -3.69 9.83 -0.80
CA TYR A 47 -3.37 8.78 -1.75
C TYR A 47 -3.01 9.40 -3.09
N VAL A 48 -1.91 8.94 -3.70
CA VAL A 48 -1.40 9.44 -4.97
C VAL A 48 -1.32 8.29 -5.97
N GLY A 49 -1.81 8.53 -7.19
CA GLY A 49 -1.76 7.57 -8.28
C GLY A 49 -1.72 8.25 -9.64
N SER A 50 -1.50 7.45 -10.67
CA SER A 50 -1.59 7.89 -12.07
C SER A 50 -2.15 6.78 -12.94
N CYS A 51 -2.88 7.15 -13.99
CA CYS A 51 -3.31 6.21 -15.00
C CYS A 51 -2.08 5.53 -15.63
N PRO A 52 -1.99 4.19 -15.67
CA PRO A 52 -0.84 3.48 -16.22
C PRO A 52 -0.69 3.65 -17.75
N ARG A 53 -1.73 4.16 -18.43
CA ARG A 53 -1.76 4.33 -19.90
C ARG A 53 -1.36 5.74 -20.32
N CYS A 54 -2.05 6.76 -19.80
CA CYS A 54 -1.84 8.16 -20.20
C CYS A 54 -1.11 9.01 -19.15
N ARG A 55 -0.81 8.45 -17.96
CA ARG A 55 -0.16 9.12 -16.84
C ARG A 55 -0.95 10.28 -16.21
N LYS A 56 -2.24 10.44 -16.53
CA LYS A 56 -3.13 11.40 -15.82
C LYS A 56 -3.08 11.14 -14.31
N ARG A 57 -2.73 12.17 -13.54
CA ARG A 57 -2.47 12.08 -12.10
C ARG A 57 -3.76 12.27 -11.29
N VAL A 58 -3.85 11.60 -10.15
CA VAL A 58 -4.91 11.77 -9.16
C VAL A 58 -4.33 11.91 -7.76
N GLU A 59 -4.98 12.73 -6.93
CA GLU A 59 -4.68 12.88 -5.51
C GLU A 59 -5.98 12.84 -4.70
N VAL A 60 -6.08 11.93 -3.74
CA VAL A 60 -7.24 11.78 -2.85
C VAL A 60 -6.81 12.14 -1.43
N LYS A 61 -7.31 13.26 -0.91
CA LYS A 61 -6.96 13.75 0.44
C LYS A 61 -7.60 12.88 1.53
N VAL A 62 -6.89 12.70 2.63
CA VAL A 62 -7.38 12.08 3.87
C VAL A 62 -7.73 13.20 4.85
N GLY A 63 -8.94 13.22 5.39
CA GLY A 63 -9.37 14.27 6.29
C GLY A 63 -10.76 14.04 6.89
N LYS A 64 -11.14 14.94 7.80
CA LYS A 64 -12.46 14.95 8.44
C LYS A 64 -13.57 15.08 7.38
N GLY A 65 -14.63 14.28 7.52
CA GLY A 65 -15.71 14.21 6.51
C GLY A 65 -15.36 13.34 5.30
N GLY A 66 -14.24 12.63 5.33
CA GLY A 66 -13.91 11.61 4.34
C GLY A 66 -14.82 10.38 4.43
N THR A 67 -14.46 9.35 3.67
CA THR A 67 -15.20 8.10 3.59
C THR A 67 -14.27 6.91 3.80
N ASN A 68 -14.84 5.78 4.21
CA ASN A 68 -14.15 4.49 4.28
C ASN A 68 -14.15 3.75 2.94
N ALA A 69 -14.75 4.32 1.88
CA ALA A 69 -14.72 3.74 0.54
C ALA A 69 -13.28 3.54 0.04
N ARG A 70 -13.05 2.39 -0.59
CA ARG A 70 -11.72 1.98 -1.09
C ARG A 70 -11.58 2.07 -2.60
N PHE A 71 -12.68 2.31 -3.30
CA PHE A 71 -12.74 2.35 -4.76
C PHE A 71 -13.36 3.67 -5.23
N PHE A 72 -12.72 4.33 -6.19
CA PHE A 72 -13.14 5.63 -6.73
C PHE A 72 -13.06 5.64 -8.25
N ASN A 73 -13.86 6.51 -8.88
CA ASN A 73 -13.77 6.83 -10.30
C ASN A 73 -13.02 8.16 -10.47
N ALA A 74 -12.05 8.19 -11.37
CA ALA A 74 -11.35 9.39 -11.81
C ALA A 74 -11.75 9.71 -13.24
N THR A 75 -12.61 10.72 -13.38
CA THR A 75 -13.11 11.29 -14.64
C THR A 75 -12.08 12.23 -15.27
#